data_AF-A0A953E501-F1
#
_entry.id   AF-A0A953E501-F1
#
_cell.length_a   1.000
_cell.length_b   1.000
_cell.length_c   1.000
_cell.angle_alpha   90.00
_cell.angle_beta   90.00
_cell.angle_gamma   90.00
#
_symmetry.space_group_name_H-M   'P 1'
#
loop_
_entity.id
_entity.type
_entity.pdbx_description
1 polymer ?
#
loop_
_entity_poly.entity_id
_entity_poly.type
_entity_poly.pdbx_seq_one_letter_code
_entity_poly.pdbx_strand_id
1 'polypeptide(L)'
;MGQVTVRVNGYNHTIGCRDGEEQHVLHLVSQIEDKVRLIRAMGGQFSEARMLLHVALLLADELGDLRAEMERMRSGAPASAAAPAAPAAPAQSPDPQLAERLARIAERIENIAQTLDRP
;
A
#
# COMPACT_ATOMS: atom_id res chain seq x y z
N MET A 1 -1.56 18.45 32.54
CA MET A 1 -1.59 18.72 31.08
C MET A 1 -0.26 18.28 30.53
N GLY A 2 -0.23 17.10 29.91
CA GLY A 2 0.97 16.49 29.37
C GLY A 2 1.22 17.00 27.95
N GLN A 3 2.48 17.00 27.55
CA GLN A 3 2.87 17.21 26.16
C GLN A 3 4.07 16.34 25.84
N VAL A 4 4.12 15.85 24.62
CA VAL A 4 5.25 15.07 24.12
C VAL A 4 5.74 15.73 22.84
N THR A 5 7.05 16.00 22.79
CA THR A 5 7.71 16.39 21.54
C THR A 5 8.19 15.13 20.84
N VAL A 6 7.73 14.94 19.62
CA VAL A 6 8.05 13.79 18.78
C VAL A 6 8.65 14.25 17.47
N ARG A 7 9.36 13.35 16.80
CA ARG A 7 9.94 13.61 15.48
C ARG A 7 9.26 12.71 14.46
N VAL A 8 8.66 13.31 13.43
CA VAL A 8 8.03 12.61 12.32
C VAL A 8 8.68 13.07 11.02
N ASN A 9 9.20 12.13 10.23
CA ASN A 9 9.81 12.42 8.94
C ASN A 9 10.98 13.43 9.02
N GLY A 10 11.64 13.51 10.17
CA GLY A 10 12.71 14.47 10.45
C GLY A 10 12.25 15.81 11.04
N TYR A 11 10.94 16.09 11.08
CA TYR A 11 10.33 17.31 11.62
C TYR A 11 9.86 17.11 13.06
N ASN A 12 9.98 18.16 13.89
CA ASN A 12 9.56 18.10 15.29
C ASN A 12 8.10 18.58 15.44
N HIS A 13 7.29 17.79 16.15
CA HIS A 13 5.92 18.11 16.49
C HIS A 13 5.69 18.02 17.99
N THR A 14 5.00 18.99 18.56
CA THR A 14 4.56 18.93 19.97
C THR A 14 3.10 18.54 20.01
N ILE A 15 2.80 17.41 20.64
CA ILE A 15 1.45 16.86 20.76
C ILE A 15 1.01 16.97 22.22
N GLY A 16 -0.13 17.61 22.44
CA GLY A 16 -0.78 17.65 23.76
C GLY A 16 -1.44 16.30 24.06
N CYS A 17 -1.26 15.81 25.27
CA CYS A 17 -1.83 14.55 25.74
C CYS A 17 -2.31 14.66 27.19
N ARG A 18 -3.05 13.65 27.65
CA ARG A 18 -3.39 13.56 29.07
C ARG A 18 -2.17 13.10 29.85
N ASP A 19 -2.13 13.47 31.14
CA ASP A 19 -1.07 13.05 32.04
C ASP A 19 -1.11 11.51 32.16
N GLY A 20 -0.02 10.82 31.84
CA GLY A 20 0.08 9.37 31.82
C GLY A 20 -0.17 8.70 30.45
N GLU A 21 -0.60 9.44 29.42
CA GLU A 21 -0.77 8.91 28.06
C GLU A 21 0.47 9.14 27.16
N GLU A 22 1.56 9.68 27.68
CA GLU A 22 2.75 10.06 26.91
C GLU A 22 3.35 8.87 26.14
N GLN A 23 3.43 7.70 26.79
CA GLN A 23 3.91 6.47 26.15
C GLN A 23 3.00 5.99 25.03
N HIS A 24 1.68 6.14 25.20
CA HIS A 24 0.73 5.77 24.15
C HIS A 24 0.91 6.64 22.91
N VAL A 25 1.09 7.96 23.09
CA VAL A 25 1.38 8.88 21.99
C VAL A 25 2.69 8.52 21.30
N LEU A 26 3.76 8.23 22.05
CA LEU A 26 5.04 7.79 21.47
C LEU A 26 4.88 6.51 20.65
N HIS A 27 4.09 5.56 21.12
CA HIS A 27 3.81 4.33 20.39
C HIS A 27 3.05 4.59 19.08
N LEU A 28 2.01 5.44 19.10
CA LEU A 28 1.29 5.84 17.89
C LEU A 28 2.21 6.53 16.88
N VAL A 29 3.12 7.38 17.36
CA VAL A 29 4.07 8.08 16.50
C VAL A 29 5.10 7.12 15.90
N SER A 30 5.55 6.11 16.65
CA SER A 30 6.40 5.03 16.10
C SER A 30 5.70 4.32 14.94
N GLN A 31 4.41 4.04 15.05
CA GLN A 31 3.66 3.42 13.96
C GLN A 31 3.63 4.34 12.72
N ILE A 32 3.39 5.64 12.90
CA ILE A 32 3.42 6.63 11.81
C ILE A 32 4.80 6.65 11.11
N GLU A 33 5.88 6.63 11.90
CA GLU A 33 7.25 6.59 11.40
C GLU A 33 7.54 5.34 10.55
N ASP A 34 6.99 4.18 10.91
CA ASP A 34 7.12 2.96 10.10
C ASP A 34 6.52 3.13 8.71
N LYS A 35 5.33 3.74 8.63
CA LYS A 35 4.64 4.03 7.35
C LYS A 35 5.38 5.10 6.54
N VAL A 36 5.94 6.11 7.22
CA VAL A 36 6.83 7.11 6.58
C VAL A 36 8.01 6.43 5.89
N ARG A 37 8.66 5.47 6.56
CA ARG A 37 9.80 4.73 5.97
C ARG A 37 9.37 3.90 4.76
N LEU A 38 8.20 3.25 4.82
CA LEU A 38 7.64 2.52 3.68
C LEU A 38 7.42 3.43 2.47
N ILE A 39 6.82 4.60 2.68
CA ILE A 39 6.55 5.56 1.60
C ILE A 39 7.86 6.12 1.01
N ARG A 40 8.86 6.40 1.86
CA ARG A 40 10.19 6.82 1.40
C ARG A 40 10.89 5.76 0.56
N ALA A 41 10.73 4.48 0.92
CA ALA A 41 11.31 3.37 0.15
C ALA A 41 10.73 3.25 -1.27
N MET A 42 9.51 3.75 -1.51
CA MET A 42 8.90 3.78 -2.85
C MET A 42 9.53 4.82 -3.81
N GLY A 43 10.55 5.57 -3.37
CA GLY A 43 11.41 6.35 -4.28
C GLY A 43 10.90 7.75 -4.65
N GLY A 44 9.90 8.28 -3.93
CA GLY A 44 9.39 9.65 -4.13
C GLY A 44 10.01 10.66 -3.17
N GLN A 45 10.45 11.81 -3.69
CA GLN A 45 10.72 13.00 -2.86
C GLN A 45 9.38 13.68 -2.55
N PHE A 46 8.83 13.40 -1.37
CA PHE A 46 7.58 14.01 -0.90
C PHE A 46 7.88 15.19 0.03
N SER A 47 7.14 16.28 -0.13
CA SER A 47 7.05 17.30 0.92
C SER A 47 6.40 16.70 2.17
N GLU A 48 6.67 17.28 3.34
CA GLU A 48 6.12 16.82 4.62
C GLU A 48 4.59 16.66 4.57
N ALA A 49 3.87 17.69 4.10
CA ALA A 49 2.41 17.64 4.00
C ALA A 49 1.91 16.52 3.08
N ARG A 50 2.56 16.31 1.92
CA ARG A 50 2.19 15.24 0.99
C ARG A 50 2.51 13.87 1.56
N MET A 51 3.60 13.73 2.31
CA MET A 51 3.96 12.49 2.98
C MET A 51 2.95 12.14 4.07
N LEU A 52 2.60 13.10 4.93
CA LEU A 52 1.59 12.90 5.97
C LEU A 52 0.22 12.55 5.38
N LEU A 53 -0.15 13.14 4.23
CA LEU A 53 -1.36 12.75 3.50
C LEU A 53 -1.33 11.28 3.05
N HIS A 54 -0.20 10.80 2.51
CA HIS A 54 -0.08 9.40 2.10
C HIS A 54 -0.12 8.45 3.31
N VAL A 55 0.52 8.82 4.42
CA VAL A 55 0.43 8.05 5.66
C VAL A 55 -1.01 7.98 6.16
N ALA A 56 -1.74 9.11 6.13
CA ALA A 56 -3.14 9.15 6.53
C ALA A 56 -4.03 8.26 5.64
N LEU A 57 -3.79 8.24 4.32
CA LEU A 57 -4.49 7.36 3.40
C LEU A 57 -4.23 5.88 3.70
N LEU A 58 -2.97 5.51 3.95
CA LEU A 58 -2.61 4.13 4.28
C LEU A 58 -3.26 3.66 5.59
N LEU A 59 -3.23 4.50 6.63
CA LEU A 59 -3.89 4.18 7.90
C LEU A 59 -5.42 4.10 7.77
N ALA A 60 -6.02 4.91 6.90
CA ALA A 60 -7.45 4.84 6.63
C ALA A 60 -7.85 3.54 5.92
N ASP A 61 -7.01 3.06 5.00
CA ASP A 61 -7.19 1.77 4.31
C ASP A 61 -7.09 0.60 5.30
N GLU A 62 -6.03 0.55 6.12
CA GLU A 62 -5.85 -0.44 7.19
C GLU A 62 -7.06 -0.48 8.15
N LEU A 63 -7.57 0.69 8.55
CA LEU A 63 -8.74 0.79 9.41
C LEU A 63 -10.02 0.31 8.72
N GLY A 64 -10.17 0.57 7.42
CA GLY A 64 -11.28 0.08 6.60
C GLY A 64 -11.30 -1.44 6.53
N ASP A 65 -10.16 -2.05 6.25
CA ASP A 65 -9.99 -3.50 6.19
C ASP A 65 -10.30 -4.17 7.52
N LEU A 66 -9.76 -3.63 8.64
CA LEU A 66 -10.03 -4.14 9.98
C LEU A 66 -11.52 -4.06 10.33
N ARG A 67 -12.19 -2.95 10.00
CA ARG A 67 -13.64 -2.81 10.23
C ARG A 67 -14.45 -3.81 9.41
N ALA A 68 -14.09 -4.02 8.15
CA ALA A 68 -14.75 -4.99 7.29
C ALA A 68 -14.57 -6.42 7.84
N GLU A 69 -13.37 -6.76 8.32
CA GLU A 69 -13.10 -8.07 8.91
C GLU A 69 -13.85 -8.28 10.23
N MET A 70 -13.91 -7.26 11.10
CA MET A 70 -14.72 -7.31 12.32
C MET A 70 -16.20 -7.56 12.02
N GLU A 71 -16.75 -6.93 10.98
CA GLU A 71 -18.15 -7.12 10.59
C GLU A 71 -18.41 -8.54 10.04
N ARG A 72 -17.45 -9.12 9.29
CA ARG A 72 -17.52 -10.52 8.84
C ARG A 72 -17.52 -11.50 10.02
N MET A 73 -16.63 -11.28 10.99
CA MET A 73 -16.59 -12.12 12.19
C MET A 73 -17.87 -11.99 13.04
N ARG A 74 -18.40 -10.77 13.16
CA ARG A 74 -19.58 -10.48 13.99
C ARG A 74 -20.89 -10.98 13.37
N SER A 75 -21.00 -10.97 12.05
CA SER A 75 -22.19 -11.46 11.35
C SER A 75 -22.31 -12.99 11.38
N GLY A 76 -21.30 -13.73 11.89
CA GLY A 76 -21.32 -15.18 11.99
C GLY A 76 -21.53 -15.88 10.64
N ALA A 77 -21.33 -15.17 9.54
CA ALA A 77 -21.51 -15.69 8.21
C ALA A 77 -20.45 -16.78 7.99
N PRO A 78 -20.83 -18.02 7.63
CA PRO A 78 -19.84 -18.99 7.19
C PRO A 78 -19.08 -18.36 6.03
N ALA A 79 -17.77 -18.63 5.95
CA ALA A 79 -16.92 -18.26 4.83
C ALA A 79 -17.48 -18.87 3.53
N SER A 80 -18.48 -18.21 2.95
CA SER A 80 -19.17 -18.61 1.75
C SER A 80 -19.32 -17.36 0.90
N ALA A 81 -18.59 -17.42 -0.20
CA ALA A 81 -18.50 -16.44 -1.28
C ALA A 81 -17.83 -15.12 -0.91
N ALA A 82 -16.56 -15.05 -1.30
CA ALA A 82 -15.97 -13.94 -2.05
C ALA A 82 -16.73 -12.61 -1.98
N ALA A 83 -16.04 -11.63 -1.38
CA ALA A 83 -16.08 -10.18 -1.66
C ALA A 83 -17.40 -9.57 -2.19
N PRO A 84 -17.87 -8.42 -1.66
CA PRO A 84 -18.47 -7.48 -2.58
C PRO A 84 -17.36 -7.11 -3.55
N ALA A 85 -17.38 -7.72 -4.74
CA ALA A 85 -16.67 -7.19 -5.87
C ALA A 85 -17.03 -5.71 -5.90
N ALA A 86 -16.02 -4.85 -5.69
CA ALA A 86 -16.01 -3.56 -6.35
C ALA A 86 -16.55 -3.80 -7.77
N PRO A 87 -17.40 -2.93 -8.34
CA PRO A 87 -17.78 -3.10 -9.74
C PRO A 87 -16.47 -3.31 -10.47
N ALA A 88 -16.27 -4.52 -10.99
CA ALA A 88 -15.06 -4.85 -11.69
C ALA A 88 -15.01 -3.79 -12.78
N ALA A 89 -14.08 -2.84 -12.66
CA ALA A 89 -13.60 -2.16 -13.84
C ALA A 89 -13.36 -3.31 -14.80
N PRO A 90 -14.04 -3.33 -15.98
CA PRO A 90 -14.01 -4.49 -16.85
C PRO A 90 -12.55 -4.87 -16.95
N ALA A 91 -12.20 -6.07 -16.46
CA ALA A 91 -10.85 -6.59 -16.58
C ALA A 91 -10.52 -6.33 -18.04
N GLN A 92 -9.58 -5.42 -18.28
CA GLN A 92 -9.24 -5.03 -19.63
C GLN A 92 -8.76 -6.32 -20.26
N SER A 93 -9.64 -6.96 -21.03
CA SER A 93 -9.34 -8.20 -21.70
C SER A 93 -8.02 -7.94 -22.40
N PRO A 94 -6.98 -8.74 -22.16
CA PRO A 94 -5.66 -8.46 -22.70
C PRO A 94 -5.84 -8.22 -24.20
N ASP A 95 -5.42 -7.04 -24.67
CA ASP A 95 -5.65 -6.62 -26.04
C ASP A 95 -5.13 -7.73 -26.97
N PRO A 96 -5.99 -8.39 -27.76
CA PRO A 96 -5.58 -9.52 -28.60
C PRO A 96 -4.46 -9.11 -29.57
N GLN A 97 -4.42 -7.82 -29.97
CA GLN A 97 -3.35 -7.30 -30.80
C GLN A 97 -2.01 -7.23 -30.06
N LEU A 98 -2.02 -6.88 -28.77
CA LEU A 98 -0.81 -6.88 -27.93
C LEU A 98 -0.30 -8.31 -27.73
N ALA A 99 -1.20 -9.27 -27.47
CA ALA A 99 -0.84 -10.68 -27.34
C ALA A 99 -0.17 -11.23 -28.61
N GLU A 100 -0.74 -10.94 -29.80
CA GLU A 100 -0.12 -11.35 -31.07
C GLU A 100 1.22 -10.67 -31.34
N ARG A 101 1.37 -9.39 -30.95
CA ARG A 101 2.65 -8.68 -31.10
C ARG A 101 3.72 -9.28 -30.20
N LEU A 102 3.39 -9.62 -28.96
CA LEU A 102 4.30 -10.29 -28.05
C LEU A 102 4.68 -11.69 -28.56
N ALA A 103 3.73 -12.46 -29.09
CA ALA A 103 4.00 -13.76 -29.70
C ALA A 103 4.98 -13.67 -30.89
N ARG A 104 4.77 -12.70 -31.79
CA ARG A 104 5.69 -12.46 -32.93
C ARG A 104 7.09 -12.05 -32.50
N ILE A 105 7.21 -11.29 -31.41
CA ILE A 105 8.53 -10.90 -30.86
C ILE A 105 9.23 -12.14 -30.27
N ALA A 106 8.51 -12.95 -29.50
CA ALA A 106 9.04 -14.19 -28.94
C ALA A 106 9.55 -15.14 -30.04
N GLU A 107 8.76 -15.35 -31.10
CA GLU A 107 9.14 -16.18 -32.24
C GLU A 107 10.39 -15.65 -32.98
N ARG A 108 10.53 -14.32 -33.12
CA ARG A 108 11.75 -13.72 -33.67
C ARG A 108 12.97 -13.95 -32.80
N ILE A 109 12.82 -13.85 -31.47
CA ILE A 109 13.91 -14.11 -30.52
C ILE A 109 14.36 -15.57 -30.62
N GLU A 110 13.41 -16.50 -30.69
CA GLU A 110 13.70 -17.93 -30.77
C GLU A 110 14.41 -18.29 -32.08
N ASN A 111 13.98 -17.71 -33.21
CA ASN A 111 14.66 -17.88 -34.50
C ASN A 111 16.08 -17.30 -34.50
N ILE A 112 16.31 -16.15 -33.87
CA ILE A 112 17.65 -15.58 -33.72
C ILE A 112 18.52 -16.49 -32.85
N ALA A 113 17.99 -16.97 -31.73
CA ALA A 113 18.68 -17.88 -30.84
C ALA A 113 19.08 -19.18 -31.56
N GLN A 114 18.17 -19.79 -32.34
CA GLN A 114 18.46 -20.98 -33.13
C GLN A 114 19.51 -20.74 -34.23
N THR A 115 19.57 -19.53 -34.78
CA THR A 115 20.60 -19.17 -35.77
C THR A 115 21.97 -19.03 -35.10
N LEU A 116 22.03 -18.54 -33.86
CA LEU A 116 23.25 -18.40 -33.08
C LEU A 116 23.74 -19.73 -32.48
N ASP A 117 22.84 -20.69 -32.25
CA ASP A 117 23.16 -22.01 -31.67
C ASP A 117 23.62 -23.04 -32.73
N ARG A 118 23.61 -22.66 -34.01
CA ARG A 118 24.16 -23.46 -35.11
C ARG A 118 25.61 -23.00 -35.37
N PRO A 119 26.63 -23.86 -35.14
CA PRO A 119 28.03 -23.49 -35.34
C PRO A 119 28.40 -23.24 -36.80
#